data_AF-A0A3S1RCD1-F1
#
_entry.id   AF-A0A3S1RCD1-F1
#
_cell.length_a   1.000
_cell.length_b   1.000
_cell.length_c   1.000
_cell.angle_alpha   90.00
_cell.angle_beta   90.00
_cell.angle_gamma   90.00
#
_symmetry.space_group_name_H-M   'P 1'
#
loop_
_entity.id
_entity.type
_entity.pdbx_description
1 polymer ?
#
loop_
_entity_poly.entity_id
_entity_poly.type
_entity_poly.pdbx_seq_one_letter_code
_entity_poly.pdbx_strand_id
1 'polypeptide(L)' 'YRTAFYEPLVADWSNFGNWTQSGSKTASERATGVWRRVLADFAPPTSAVATSGVLDEFIARRTAEGGAAPVS' A
#
# COMPACT_ATOMS: atom_id res chain seq x y z
N TYR A 1 -7.17 -13.17 25.02
CA TYR A 1 -7.68 -11.81 24.70
C TYR A 1 -6.91 -11.09 23.59
N ARG A 2 -5.57 -11.05 23.58
CA ARG A 2 -4.76 -10.29 22.59
C ARG A 2 -5.00 -10.63 21.11
N THR A 3 -5.37 -11.87 20.78
CA THR A 3 -5.66 -12.31 19.39
C THR A 3 -7.15 -12.39 19.07
N ALA A 4 -8.02 -12.05 20.04
CA ALA A 4 -9.47 -12.16 19.87
C ALA A 4 -10.09 -10.93 19.21
N PHE A 5 -9.31 -9.87 18.98
CA PHE A 5 -9.79 -8.62 18.40
C PHE A 5 -8.84 -8.12 17.31
N TYR A 6 -9.43 -7.54 16.28
CA TYR A 6 -8.72 -6.88 15.20
C TYR A 6 -8.21 -5.51 15.66
N GLU A 7 -6.92 -5.26 15.47
CA GLU A 7 -6.33 -3.94 15.71
C GLU A 7 -6.68 -2.98 14.56
N PRO A 8 -7.33 -1.85 14.84
CA PRO A 8 -7.74 -0.92 13.78
C PRO A 8 -6.54 -0.20 13.18
N LEU A 9 -6.41 -0.24 11.85
CA LEU A 9 -5.37 0.46 11.10
C LEU A 9 -5.54 2.00 11.10
N VAL A 10 -6.79 2.48 11.05
CA VAL A 10 -7.11 3.92 10.87
C VAL A 10 -8.01 4.47 11.97
N ALA A 11 -8.84 3.64 12.60
CA ALA A 11 -9.75 4.12 13.64
C ALA A 11 -8.99 4.51 14.91
N ASP A 12 -9.46 5.55 15.58
CA ASP A 12 -9.00 5.98 16.89
C ASP A 12 -10.20 5.96 17.83
N TRP A 13 -10.12 5.15 18.88
CA TRP A 13 -11.18 4.97 19.88
C TRP A 13 -10.85 5.67 21.20
N SER A 14 -9.84 6.56 21.19
CA SER A 14 -9.55 7.42 22.32
C SER A 14 -10.76 8.31 22.63
N ASN A 15 -10.97 8.60 23.91
CA ASN A 15 -11.94 9.62 24.30
C ASN A 15 -11.52 11.00 23.75
N PHE A 16 -12.46 11.93 23.72
CA PHE A 16 -12.25 13.27 23.15
C PHE A 16 -11.04 14.01 23.73
N GLY A 17 -10.79 13.91 25.04
CA GLY A 17 -9.66 14.58 25.70
C GLY A 17 -8.31 14.04 25.23
N ASN A 18 -8.16 12.71 25.19
CA ASN A 18 -6.94 12.06 24.73
C ASN A 18 -6.70 12.28 23.23
N TRP A 19 -7.75 12.20 22.41
CA TRP A 19 -7.68 12.51 20.98
C TRP A 19 -7.22 13.96 20.75
N THR A 20 -7.77 14.90 21.53
CA THR A 20 -7.40 16.32 21.44
C THR A 20 -5.94 16.54 21.82
N GLN A 21 -5.48 15.97 22.93
CA GLN A 21 -4.08 16.05 23.36
C GLN A 21 -3.12 15.39 22.36
N SER A 22 -3.58 14.38 21.63
CA SER A 22 -2.81 13.68 20.59
C SER A 22 -2.82 14.41 19.23
N GLY A 23 -3.32 15.65 19.20
CA GLY A 23 -3.29 16.53 18.04
C GLY A 23 -4.53 16.45 17.16
N SER A 24 -5.66 15.96 17.67
CA SER A 24 -6.99 16.03 17.02
C SER A 24 -7.02 15.50 15.58
N LYS A 25 -6.23 14.46 15.28
CA LYS A 25 -6.09 13.97 13.90
C LYS A 25 -7.40 13.41 13.37
N THR A 26 -7.73 13.78 12.14
CA THR A 26 -8.81 13.18 11.36
C THR A 26 -8.45 11.76 10.90
N ALA A 27 -9.45 11.00 10.48
CA ALA A 27 -9.24 9.68 9.88
C ALA A 27 -8.35 9.77 8.62
N SER A 28 -8.54 10.81 7.79
CA SER A 28 -7.74 11.05 6.59
C SER A 28 -6.28 11.30 6.92
N GLU A 29 -5.97 12.12 7.92
CA GLU A 29 -4.58 12.39 8.33
C GLU A 29 -3.89 11.12 8.85
N ARG A 30 -4.60 10.31 9.65
CA ARG A 30 -4.08 9.01 10.12
C ARG A 30 -3.84 8.04 8.97
N ALA A 31 -4.81 7.88 8.07
CA ALA A 31 -4.67 7.05 6.88
C ALA A 31 -3.49 7.50 6.01
N THR A 32 -3.26 8.82 5.91
CA THR A 32 -2.15 9.38 5.15
C THR A 32 -0.80 9.01 5.77
N GLY A 33 -0.70 9.00 7.10
CA GLY A 33 0.47 8.49 7.81
C GLY A 33 0.71 6.99 7.63
N VAL A 34 -0.36 6.20 7.45
CA VAL A 34 -0.23 4.75 7.22
C VAL A 34 0.35 4.47 5.85
N TRP A 35 -0.26 4.95 4.76
CA TRP A 35 0.21 4.59 3.41
C TRP A 35 1.62 5.12 3.12
N ARG A 36 1.98 6.30 3.63
CA ARG A 36 3.34 6.83 3.46
C ARG A 36 4.40 5.95 4.11
N ARG A 37 4.12 5.43 5.32
CA ARG A 37 5.00 4.47 5.99
C ARG A 37 5.09 3.17 5.22
N VAL A 38 3.96 2.63 4.76
CA VAL A 38 3.94 1.41 3.94
C VAL A 38 4.83 1.55 2.70
N LEU A 39 4.80 2.69 2.01
CA LEU A 39 5.68 2.94 0.86
C LEU A 39 7.15 3.14 1.26
N ALA A 40 7.42 3.86 2.35
CA ALA A 40 8.78 4.10 2.83
C ALA A 40 9.47 2.81 3.31
N ASP A 41 8.69 1.91 3.92
CA ASP A 41 9.17 0.65 4.51
C ASP A 41 9.06 -0.52 3.51
N PHE A 42 8.54 -0.29 2.29
CA PHE A 42 8.33 -1.35 1.32
C PHE A 42 9.67 -1.93 0.84
N ALA A 43 9.80 -3.25 1.00
CA ALA A 43 10.83 -4.04 0.35
C ALA A 43 10.16 -5.09 -0.55
N PRO A 44 10.52 -5.16 -1.85
CA PRO A 44 9.97 -6.19 -2.73
C PRO A 44 10.38 -7.59 -2.24
N PRO A 45 9.52 -8.61 -2.40
CA PRO A 45 9.86 -9.97 -2.03
C PRO A 45 11.01 -10.49 -2.91
N THR A 46 11.85 -11.37 -2.36
CA THR A 46 13.00 -11.95 -3.09
C THR A 46 12.60 -12.59 -4.42
N SER A 47 11.40 -13.17 -4.50
CA SER A 47 10.85 -13.76 -5.74
C SER A 47 10.67 -12.74 -6.87
N ALA A 48 10.50 -11.45 -6.57
CA ALA A 48 10.38 -10.41 -7.59
C ALA A 48 11.63 -10.30 -8.47
N VAL A 49 12.82 -10.59 -7.92
CA VAL A 49 14.09 -10.59 -8.68
C VAL A 49 14.12 -11.72 -9.71
N ALA A 50 13.54 -12.88 -9.38
CA ALA A 50 13.57 -14.05 -10.26
C ALA A 50 12.66 -13.89 -11.49
N THR A 51 11.60 -13.08 -11.39
CA THR A 51 10.60 -12.90 -12.44
C THR A 51 10.73 -11.59 -13.20
N SER A 52 11.43 -10.59 -12.67
CA SER A 52 11.50 -9.25 -13.28
C SER A 52 12.06 -9.29 -14.71
N GLY A 53 13.19 -9.97 -14.95
CA GLY A 53 13.82 -9.98 -16.27
C GLY A 53 12.95 -10.59 -17.37
N VAL A 54 12.24 -11.68 -17.06
CA VAL A 54 11.32 -12.33 -18.01
C VAL A 54 10.13 -11.42 -18.32
N LEU A 55 9.60 -10.75 -17.30
CA LEU A 55 8.49 -9.80 -17.47
C LEU A 55 8.94 -8.56 -18.25
N ASP A 56 10.13 -8.04 -17.97
CA ASP A 56 10.69 -6.86 -18.64
C ASP A 56 10.87 -7.12 -20.15
N GLU A 57 11.42 -8.28 -20.54
CA GLU A 57 11.56 -8.67 -21.94
C GLU A 57 10.20 -8.81 -22.63
N PHE A 58 9.27 -9.51 -21.98
CA PHE A 58 7.91 -9.69 -22.50
C PHE A 58 7.20 -8.35 -22.71
N ILE A 59 7.26 -7.46 -21.72
CA ILE A 59 6.65 -6.13 -21.78
C ILE A 59 7.29 -5.33 -22.91
N ALA A 60 8.63 -5.26 -22.98
CA ALA A 60 9.34 -4.52 -24.02
C ALA A 60 8.94 -4.97 -25.43
N ARG A 61 8.88 -6.30 -25.65
CA ARG A 61 8.45 -6.88 -26.92
C ARG A 61 7.01 -6.51 -27.26
N ARG A 62 6.07 -6.65 -26.32
CA ARG A 62 4.64 -6.36 -26.56
C ARG A 62 4.35 -4.87 -26.73
N THR A 63 5.11 -4.01 -26.06
CA THR A 63 5.06 -2.56 -26.28
C THR A 63 5.56 -2.19 -27.67
N ALA A 64 6.66 -2.79 -28.13
CA ALA A 64 7.18 -2.56 -29.49
C ALA A 64 6.24 -3.06 -30.59
N GLU A 65 5.50 -4.15 -30.34
CA GLU A 65 4.46 -4.69 -31.22
C GLU A 65 3.19 -3.81 -31.30
N GLY A 66 3.14 -2.66 -30.62
CA GLY A 66 2.03 -1.70 -30.69
C GLY A 66 0.95 -1.87 -29.61
N GLY A 67 1.22 -2.69 -28.59
CA GLY A 67 0.32 -2.88 -27.45
C GLY A 67 -0.80 -3.90 -27.70
N ALA A 68 -1.97 -3.66 -27.11
CA ALA A 68 -3.14 -4.51 -27.34
C ALA A 68 -3.63 -4.34 -28.78
N ALA A 69 -3.82 -5.46 -29.49
CA ALA A 69 -4.50 -5.43 -30.78
C ALA A 69 -5.89 -4.77 -30.58
N PRO A 70 -6.37 -3.97 -31.55
CA PRO A 70 -7.69 -3.37 -31.44
C PRO A 70 -8.71 -4.47 -31.15
N VAL A 71 -9.55 -4.24 -30.13
CA VAL A 71 -10.72 -5.09 -29.91
C VAL A 71 -11.64 -4.90 -31.12
N SER A 72 -11.75 -5.95 -31.94
CA SER A 72 -12.76 -6.03 -33.00
C SER A 72 -14.11 -6.40 -32.41
#